data_AF-A0A520B8E1-F1
#
_entry.id   AF-A0A520B8E1-F1
#
_cell.length_a   1.000
_cell.length_b   1.000
_cell.length_c   1.000
_cell.angle_alpha   90.00
_cell.angle_beta   90.00
_cell.angle_gamma   90.00
#
_symmetry.space_group_name_H-M   'P 1'
#
loop_
_entity.id
_entity.type
_entity.pdbx_description
1 polymer ?
#
loop_
_entity_poly.entity_id
_entity_poly.type
_entity_poly.pdbx_seq_one_letter_code
_entity_poly.pdbx_strand_id
1 'polypeptide(L)' 'MKIQSQEMVAAFSKVVGDPVFRSRKLAFITGSTLARMQTRRLTDRDGVAYFTEAAAARAWLLA' A
#
# COMPACT_ATOMS: atom_id res chain seq x y z
N MET A 1 -6.31 -7.66 13.90
CA MET A 1 -5.06 -7.08 13.38
C MET A 1 -4.42 -6.28 14.51
N LYS A 2 -3.22 -6.64 14.97
CA LYS A 2 -2.52 -5.85 16.01
C LYS A 2 -2.04 -4.53 15.38
N ILE A 3 -2.23 -3.42 16.09
CA ILE A 3 -1.70 -2.11 15.68
C ILE A 3 -0.18 -2.25 15.61
N GLN A 4 0.41 -1.89 14.47
CA GLN A 4 1.85 -1.99 14.25
C GLN A 4 2.59 -0.95 15.10
N SER A 5 3.79 -1.26 15.56
CA SER A 5 4.62 -0.27 16.25
C SER A 5 4.91 0.90 15.33
N GLN A 6 5.02 2.12 15.90
CA GLN A 6 5.38 3.30 15.13
C GLN A 6 6.74 3.15 14.42
N GLU A 7 7.66 2.42 15.05
CA GLU A 7 8.96 2.07 14.47
C GLU A 7 8.81 1.24 13.17
N MET A 8 7.96 0.20 13.20
CA MET A 8 7.67 -0.59 12.00
C MET A 8 7.01 0.23 10.90
N VAL A 9 6.09 1.13 11.27
CA VAL A 9 5.46 2.04 10.30
C VAL A 9 6.51 2.96 9.67
N ALA A 10 7.41 3.55 10.46
CA ALA A 10 8.46 4.44 9.97
C ALA A 10 9.46 3.72 9.04
N ALA A 11 9.90 2.51 9.42
CA ALA A 11 10.80 1.71 8.60
C ALA A 11 10.16 1.36 7.25
N PHE A 12 8.88 0.98 7.26
CA PHE A 12 8.17 0.60 6.05
C PHE A 12 7.88 1.81 5.14
N SER A 13 7.48 2.95 5.71
CA SER A 13 7.33 4.21 4.95
C SER A 13 8.63 4.63 4.28
N LYS A 14 9.79 4.41 4.92
CA LYS A 14 11.11 4.70 4.34
C LYS A 14 11.37 3.86 3.10
N VAL A 15 11.09 2.55 3.15
CA VAL A 15 11.28 1.64 2.01
C VAL A 15 10.32 1.97 0.86
N VAL A 16 9.05 2.24 1.15
CA VAL A 16 8.04 2.57 0.13
C VAL A 16 8.31 3.95 -0.52
N GLY A 17 8.87 4.88 0.25
CA GLY A 17 9.23 6.22 -0.21
C GLY A 17 10.56 6.30 -0.96
N ASP A 18 11.43 5.30 -0.80
CA ASP A 18 12.74 5.25 -1.43
C ASP A 18 12.61 5.18 -2.96
N PRO A 19 13.17 6.16 -3.71
CA PRO A 19 13.13 6.17 -5.18
C PRO A 19 13.72 4.91 -5.81
N VAL A 20 14.69 4.25 -5.18
CA VAL A 20 15.34 3.04 -5.68
C VAL A 20 14.38 1.85 -5.67
N PHE A 21 13.47 1.79 -4.69
CA PHE A 21 12.48 0.71 -4.54
C PHE A 21 11.08 1.12 -5.04
N ARG A 22 10.95 2.32 -5.63
CA ARG A 22 9.66 2.91 -5.97
C ARG A 22 9.04 2.26 -7.21
N SER A 23 8.05 1.40 -6.98
CA SER A 23 7.21 0.86 -8.05
C SER A 23 6.35 1.97 -8.70
N ARG A 24 6.17 1.92 -10.03
CA ARG A 24 5.33 2.90 -10.76
C ARG A 24 3.87 2.85 -10.28
N LYS A 25 3.32 1.65 -10.09
CA LYS A 25 1.99 1.40 -9.55
C LYS A 25 2.06 0.41 -8.39
N LEU A 26 1.22 0.60 -7.37
CA LEU A 26 1.01 -0.34 -6.26
C LEU A 26 -0.49 -0.62 -6.12
N ALA A 27 -0.85 -1.91 -6.09
CA ALA A 27 -2.22 -2.35 -5.86
C ALA A 27 -2.29 -3.13 -4.55
N PHE A 28 -3.02 -2.61 -3.57
CA PHE A 28 -3.26 -3.28 -2.29
C PHE A 28 -4.60 -4.01 -2.33
N ILE A 29 -4.61 -5.30 -1.98
CA ILE A 29 -5.83 -6.09 -1.87
C ILE A 29 -6.15 -6.27 -0.39
N THR A 30 -7.25 -5.69 0.08
CA THR A 30 -7.71 -5.85 1.46
C THR A 30 -9.22 -5.63 1.59
N GLY A 31 -9.88 -6.52 2.33
CA GLY A 31 -11.27 -6.35 2.75
C GLY A 31 -11.44 -5.55 4.05
N SER A 32 -10.35 -5.15 4.71
CA SER A 32 -10.40 -4.47 6.00
C SER A 32 -10.21 -2.96 5.87
N THR A 33 -11.20 -2.19 6.32
CA THR A 33 -11.10 -0.72 6.42
C THR A 33 -9.90 -0.29 7.25
N LEU A 34 -9.59 -1.01 8.34
CA LEU A 34 -8.45 -0.69 9.19
C LEU A 34 -7.12 -0.92 8.45
N ALA A 35 -6.98 -2.04 7.74
CA ALA A 35 -5.78 -2.32 6.94
C ALA A 35 -5.59 -1.26 5.84
N ARG A 36 -6.68 -0.82 5.21
CA ARG A 36 -6.66 0.28 4.24
C ARG A 36 -6.19 1.60 4.87
N MET A 37 -6.70 1.94 6.05
CA MET A 37 -6.27 3.15 6.77
C MET A 37 -4.80 3.10 7.17
N GLN A 38 -4.29 1.95 7.62
CA GLN A 38 -2.88 1.81 7.97
C GLN A 38 -1.97 1.86 6.74
N THR A 39 -2.35 1.23 5.64
CA THR A 39 -1.56 1.26 4.40
C THR A 39 -1.52 2.65 3.76
N ARG A 40 -2.57 3.46 3.87
CA ARG A 40 -2.54 4.87 3.45
C ARG A 40 -1.51 5.71 4.20
N ARG A 41 -1.19 5.36 5.45
CA ARG A 41 -0.14 6.07 6.22
C ARG A 41 1.26 5.78 5.71
N LEU A 42 1.43 4.70 4.95
CA LEU A 42 2.73 4.31 4.38
C LEU A 42 3.06 5.17 3.15
N THR A 43 2.04 5.57 2.38
CA THR A 43 2.21 6.40 1.19
C THR A 43 0.86 6.98 0.73
N ASP A 44 0.88 8.24 0.30
CA ASP A 44 -0.28 8.94 -0.28
C ASP A 44 0.02 9.46 -1.70
N ARG A 45 0.90 8.76 -2.40
CA ARG A 45 1.33 9.15 -3.76
C ARG A 45 0.37 8.66 -4.82
N ASP A 46 0.41 9.32 -5.97
CA ASP A 46 -0.22 8.84 -7.18
C ASP A 46 0.30 7.44 -7.59
N GLY A 47 -0.59 6.67 -8.22
CA GLY A 47 -0.30 5.29 -8.61
C GLY A 47 -0.44 4.28 -7.48
N VAL A 48 -1.20 4.59 -6.42
CA VAL A 48 -1.59 3.63 -5.39
C VAL A 48 -3.11 3.43 -5.41
N ALA A 49 -3.55 2.17 -5.50
CA ALA A 49 -4.96 1.83 -5.50
C ALA A 49 -5.27 0.66 -4.57
N TYR A 50 -6.53 0.61 -4.10
CA TYR A 50 -7.02 -0.38 -3.14
C TYR A 50 -8.17 -1.16 -3.75
N PHE A 51 -8.15 -2.47 -3.56
CA PHE A 51 -9.11 -3.41 -4.11
C PHE A 51 -9.54 -4.42 -3.06
N THR A 52 -10.70 -5.02 -3.25
CA THR A 52 -11.13 -6.22 -2.52
C THR A 52 -10.90 -7.49 -3.33
N GLU A 53 -10.81 -7.35 -4.66
CA GLU A 53 -10.68 -8.47 -5.60
C GLU A 53 -9.32 -8.46 -6.31
N ALA A 54 -8.67 -9.62 -6.33
CA ALA A 54 -7.35 -9.78 -6.94
C ALA A 54 -7.36 -9.56 -8.46
N ALA A 55 -8.43 -9.98 -9.14
CA ALA A 55 -8.56 -9.82 -10.59
C ALA A 55 -8.60 -8.34 -11.00
N ALA A 56 -9.40 -7.53 -10.28
CA ALA A 56 -9.50 -6.09 -10.52
C ALA A 56 -8.17 -5.36 -10.22
N ALA A 57 -7.52 -5.74 -9.12
CA ALA A 57 -6.20 -5.19 -8.75
C ALA A 57 -5.17 -5.44 -9.84
N ARG A 58 -5.11 -6.68 -10.36
CA ARG A 58 -4.16 -7.08 -11.40
C ARG A 58 -4.43 -6.37 -12.72
N ALA A 59 -5.69 -6.26 -13.14
CA ALA A 59 -6.06 -5.56 -14.37
C ALA A 59 -5.63 -4.09 -14.33
N TRP A 60 -5.87 -3.39 -13.22
CA TRP A 60 -5.44 -2.00 -13.05
C TRP A 60 -3.92 -1.83 -12.98
N LEU A 61 -3.23 -2.78 -12.33
CA LEU A 61 -1.78 -2.76 -12.15
C LEU A 61 -1.02 -2.91 -13.48
N LEU A 62 -1.55 -3.71 -14.40
CA LEU A 62 -0.92 -4.06 -15.69
C LEU A 62 -1.41 -3.23 -16.89
N ALA A 63 -2.45 -2.42 -16.72
CA ALA A 63 -2.86 -1.40 -17.69
C ALA A 63 -1.86 -0.23 -17.73
#